data_AF-A0A3N5Z0M5-F1
#
_entry.id   AF-A0A3N5Z0M5-F1
#
_cell.length_a   1.000
_cell.length_b   1.000
_cell.length_c   1.000
_cell.angle_alpha   90.00
_cell.angle_beta   90.00
_cell.angle_gamma   90.00
#
_symmetry.space_group_name_H-M   'P 1'
#
loop_
_entity.id
_entity.type
_entity.pdbx_description
1 polymer ?
#
loop_
_entity_poly.entity_id
_entity_poly.type
_entity_poly.pdbx_seq_one_letter_code
_entity_poly.pdbx_strand_id
1 'polypeptide(L)'
;MSEASYKDAAALDRSGTWTFDEFADAVTRFHGYPAPGVLMGFHMVEAAKRRLPQGVLYDAICETSWCLPDAVQMLTPCTVGNGWLRILYLGLYAVSLFDKYTGRGVRVYLDTEKLAQWDAVADWYLKRRPKHEQRSDRVREQIRSEGHRMFSLEPIQVRADHLVKRSKGPIRVCPRCGEAYPAKHGETCRQCGGASPYENRTTVGRCAVDPPLLEPVPLENAVGRKLLHDLTCILPGESKGAAFLRGQTVTAGDLCRLQQMGRNRLYVEGPSSRPENCVHEDLAAEAFARAMAGEGTRAEGPPREGKVNILAESPGLLMVDKDRLERFNLVPDVMAASRKNFSIVDRGSVVAGTRAIPLFLSGGHFRAALALLEDGPLFSVRPMRPAKVGILVTGTEVFQGLVQDKFEAIITAKVRAYGCTPVRTIVVPDERSAIAAAIGQLLEAGSELIVTTAGLSVDPDDVTRKGLEDAGAVDMRYGAAVLPGAMTLVAHIGNVPVIGVPACALYFKTTSLDILLPRILAGVPIGREELAALGHGGLCLNCETCRFPRCPFGK
;
A
#
# COMPACT_ATOMS: atom_id res chain seq x y z
N MET A 1 34.32 22.96 28.83
CA MET A 1 34.91 21.67 28.40
C MET A 1 34.70 21.55 26.90
N SER A 2 35.77 21.46 26.10
CA SER A 2 35.67 21.43 24.63
C SER A 2 35.13 20.09 24.13
N GLU A 3 34.45 20.12 22.98
CA GLU A 3 33.86 18.96 22.25
C GLU A 3 34.87 17.83 21.96
N ALA A 4 36.18 18.15 21.95
CA ALA A 4 37.26 17.17 21.82
C ALA A 4 37.37 16.24 23.05
N SER A 5 37.11 16.75 24.26
CA SER A 5 37.31 15.98 25.51
C SER A 5 36.32 14.82 25.71
N TYR A 6 35.17 14.84 25.04
CA TYR A 6 34.18 13.75 25.12
C TYR A 6 34.48 12.58 24.17
N LYS A 7 35.19 12.84 23.06
CA LYS A 7 35.57 11.79 22.10
C LYS A 7 36.75 10.95 22.59
N ASP A 8 37.66 11.57 23.32
CA ASP A 8 38.88 10.89 23.78
C ASP A 8 38.69 10.18 25.13
N ALA A 9 37.69 10.57 25.96
CA ALA A 9 37.49 9.97 27.29
C ALA A 9 36.51 8.78 27.33
N ALA A 10 35.70 8.54 26.30
CA ALA A 10 34.76 7.40 26.23
C ALA A 10 35.15 6.34 25.17
N ALA A 11 36.22 6.59 24.42
CA ALA A 11 36.83 5.62 23.51
C ALA A 11 37.78 4.64 24.23
N LEU A 12 38.06 4.85 25.51
CA LEU A 12 38.75 3.89 26.36
C LEU A 12 37.72 2.97 27.05
N ASP A 13 37.84 1.66 26.78
CA ASP A 13 37.39 0.49 27.58
C ASP A 13 36.22 -0.40 27.08
N ARG A 14 35.50 -0.08 25.98
CA ARG A 14 34.52 -1.04 25.41
C ARG A 14 35.05 -1.92 24.27
N SER A 15 36.27 -1.64 23.80
CA SER A 15 36.98 -2.42 22.77
C SER A 15 38.01 -3.39 23.35
N GLY A 16 38.08 -3.54 24.68
CA GLY A 16 38.97 -4.46 25.36
C GLY A 16 38.77 -5.92 24.92
N THR A 17 39.79 -6.74 25.07
CA THR A 17 39.71 -8.18 24.82
C THR A 17 38.91 -8.81 25.96
N TRP A 18 37.65 -9.18 25.71
CA TRP A 18 36.81 -9.85 26.70
C TRP A 18 37.13 -11.34 26.73
N THR A 19 37.27 -11.92 27.92
CA THR A 19 37.12 -13.38 28.07
C THR A 19 35.64 -13.76 28.03
N PHE A 20 35.33 -15.02 27.73
CA PHE A 20 33.95 -15.51 27.76
C PHE A 20 33.31 -15.35 29.15
N ASP A 21 34.09 -15.50 30.21
CA ASP A 21 33.63 -15.45 31.60
C ASP A 21 33.29 -14.05 32.05
N GLU A 22 34.20 -13.10 31.79
CA GLU A 22 33.94 -11.68 32.05
C GLU A 22 32.71 -11.21 31.29
N PHE A 23 32.54 -11.69 30.05
CA PHE A 23 31.36 -11.41 29.25
C PHE A 23 30.10 -12.03 29.87
N ALA A 24 30.13 -13.30 30.28
CA ALA A 24 28.99 -13.96 30.91
C ALA A 24 28.55 -13.26 32.20
N ASP A 25 29.49 -12.81 33.01
CA ASP A 25 29.24 -12.04 34.23
C ASP A 25 28.66 -10.65 33.92
N ALA A 26 29.17 -9.97 32.89
CA ALA A 26 28.60 -8.72 32.42
C ALA A 26 27.20 -8.90 31.83
N VAL A 27 26.94 -10.00 31.13
CA VAL A 27 25.60 -10.33 30.61
C VAL A 27 24.62 -10.52 31.75
N THR A 28 25.04 -11.15 32.84
CA THR A 28 24.20 -11.30 34.03
C THR A 28 23.78 -9.93 34.59
N ARG A 29 24.70 -8.96 34.62
CA ARG A 29 24.42 -7.58 35.08
C ARG A 29 23.56 -6.77 34.10
N PHE A 30 23.73 -6.97 32.80
CA PHE A 30 23.03 -6.19 31.76
C PHE A 30 21.66 -6.78 31.37
N HIS A 31 21.61 -8.09 31.18
CA HIS A 31 20.46 -8.85 30.65
C HIS A 31 19.67 -9.58 31.75
N GLY A 32 20.11 -9.48 33.01
CA GLY A 32 19.46 -10.07 34.19
C GLY A 32 19.73 -11.57 34.40
N TYR A 33 20.26 -12.26 33.40
CA TYR A 33 20.64 -13.67 33.45
C TYR A 33 21.57 -14.01 32.27
N PRO A 34 22.51 -14.98 32.40
CA PRO A 34 23.38 -15.43 31.30
C PRO A 34 22.59 -16.21 30.24
N ALA A 35 21.82 -15.48 29.43
CA ALA A 35 20.97 -16.04 28.39
C ALA A 35 21.83 -16.70 27.31
N PRO A 36 21.58 -17.99 26.96
CA PRO A 36 22.36 -18.71 25.96
C PRO A 36 22.50 -17.98 24.62
N GLY A 37 21.45 -17.26 24.19
CA GLY A 37 21.53 -16.40 23.01
C GLY A 37 22.61 -15.33 23.13
N VAL A 38 22.62 -14.55 24.20
CA VAL A 38 23.61 -13.47 24.37
C VAL A 38 25.03 -14.05 24.43
N LEU A 39 25.21 -15.20 25.09
CA LEU A 39 26.49 -15.92 25.16
C LEU A 39 26.99 -16.40 23.80
N MET A 40 26.10 -16.92 22.94
CA MET A 40 26.45 -17.23 21.54
C MET A 40 26.89 -15.97 20.78
N GLY A 41 26.25 -14.84 21.06
CA GLY A 41 26.60 -13.54 20.51
C GLY A 41 28.06 -13.14 20.76
N PHE A 42 28.68 -13.57 21.87
CA PHE A 42 30.12 -13.39 22.11
C PHE A 42 30.96 -13.95 20.97
N HIS A 43 30.80 -15.23 20.68
CA HIS A 43 31.56 -15.90 19.63
C HIS A 43 31.26 -15.31 18.25
N MET A 44 30.00 -14.97 17.97
CA MET A 44 29.60 -14.39 16.68
C MET A 44 30.24 -13.03 16.43
N VAL A 45 30.20 -12.14 17.43
CA VAL A 45 30.75 -10.79 17.31
C VAL A 45 32.28 -10.82 17.24
N GLU A 46 32.93 -11.64 18.06
CA GLU A 46 34.39 -11.80 18.01
C GLU A 46 34.87 -12.46 16.71
N ALA A 47 34.09 -13.39 16.13
CA ALA A 47 34.37 -13.94 14.81
C ALA A 47 34.24 -12.88 13.71
N ALA A 48 33.21 -12.03 13.79
CA ALA A 48 33.01 -10.94 12.83
C ALA A 48 34.11 -9.87 12.91
N LYS A 49 34.47 -9.43 14.13
CA LYS A 49 35.53 -8.43 14.39
C LYS A 49 36.87 -8.88 13.81
N ARG A 50 37.25 -10.15 14.00
CA ARG A 50 38.50 -10.73 13.47
C ARG A 50 38.59 -10.73 11.94
N ARG A 51 37.47 -10.65 11.23
CA ARG A 51 37.43 -10.64 9.76
C ARG A 51 37.39 -9.23 9.16
N LEU A 52 37.17 -8.20 9.98
CA LEU A 52 37.22 -6.82 9.54
C LEU A 52 38.67 -6.31 9.55
N PRO A 53 39.04 -5.39 8.63
CA PRO A 53 40.35 -4.76 8.66
C PRO A 53 40.53 -3.91 9.93
N GLN A 54 41.76 -3.82 10.44
CA GLN A 54 42.07 -3.00 11.62
C GLN A 54 41.81 -1.50 11.34
N GLY A 55 41.27 -0.78 12.31
CA GLY A 55 41.03 0.67 12.22
C GLY A 55 39.81 1.10 11.40
N VAL A 56 39.02 0.15 10.87
CA VAL A 56 37.80 0.45 10.11
C VAL A 56 36.67 0.90 11.04
N LEU A 57 35.95 1.96 10.66
CA LEU A 57 34.66 2.29 11.26
C LEU A 57 33.60 1.35 10.69
N TYR A 58 33.03 0.51 11.54
CA TYR A 58 32.00 -0.45 11.16
C TYR A 58 30.66 -0.16 11.83
N ASP A 59 29.59 -0.49 11.10
CA ASP A 59 28.23 -0.55 11.64
C ASP A 59 27.82 -2.04 11.75
N ALA A 60 26.74 -2.31 12.49
CA ALA A 60 26.22 -3.63 12.76
C ALA A 60 24.75 -3.78 12.33
N ILE A 61 24.41 -4.96 11.81
CA ILE A 61 23.02 -5.37 11.57
C ILE A 61 22.78 -6.69 12.30
N CYS A 62 21.78 -6.73 13.18
CA CYS A 62 21.21 -7.97 13.72
C CYS A 62 19.93 -8.32 12.95
N GLU A 63 19.79 -9.58 12.55
CA GLU A 63 18.60 -10.10 11.85
C GLU A 63 17.52 -10.64 12.81
N THR A 64 17.74 -10.43 14.10
CA THR A 64 16.86 -10.82 15.20
C THR A 64 16.88 -9.74 16.28
N SER A 65 15.73 -9.53 16.92
CA SER A 65 15.60 -8.71 18.13
C SER A 65 15.89 -9.49 19.41
N TRP A 66 16.09 -10.80 19.34
CA TRP A 66 16.20 -11.69 20.49
C TRP A 66 17.65 -11.88 20.90
N CYS A 67 18.05 -11.35 22.07
CA CYS A 67 19.34 -11.52 22.74
C CYS A 67 20.59 -10.97 22.00
N LEU A 68 20.76 -11.28 20.71
CA LEU A 68 21.95 -10.97 19.93
C LEU A 68 22.30 -9.47 19.87
N PRO A 69 21.32 -8.53 19.76
CA PRO A 69 21.62 -7.11 19.79
C PRO A 69 22.37 -6.67 21.06
N ASP A 70 22.10 -7.30 22.21
CA ASP A 70 22.75 -6.95 23.47
C ASP A 70 24.23 -7.32 23.47
N ALA A 71 24.57 -8.49 22.92
CA ALA A 71 25.96 -8.90 22.75
C ALA A 71 26.74 -7.90 21.87
N VAL A 72 26.14 -7.41 20.79
CA VAL A 72 26.75 -6.38 19.93
C VAL A 72 26.99 -5.08 20.71
N GLN A 73 25.99 -4.62 21.48
CA GLN A 73 26.09 -3.37 22.24
C GLN A 73 27.13 -3.41 23.37
N MET A 74 27.40 -4.60 23.90
CA MET A 74 28.38 -4.82 24.95
C MET A 74 29.80 -4.97 24.40
N LEU A 75 29.98 -5.66 23.26
CA LEU A 75 31.29 -6.01 22.69
C LEU A 75 31.79 -5.02 21.63
N THR A 76 30.96 -4.05 21.25
CA THR A 76 31.25 -3.06 20.21
C THR A 76 30.69 -1.68 20.59
N PRO A 77 31.17 -0.59 19.95
CA PRO A 77 30.55 0.72 20.11
C PRO A 77 29.20 0.85 19.38
N CYS A 78 28.75 -0.18 18.66
CA CYS A 78 27.51 -0.12 17.88
C CYS A 78 26.29 -0.25 18.80
N THR A 79 25.47 0.80 18.89
CA THR A 79 24.25 0.79 19.70
C THR A 79 23.01 1.16 18.90
N VAL A 80 21.85 0.73 19.37
CA VAL A 80 20.57 1.13 18.75
C VAL A 80 20.38 2.65 18.89
N GLY A 81 20.84 3.21 20.01
CA GLY A 81 20.74 4.64 20.32
C GLY A 81 21.57 5.55 19.42
N ASN A 82 22.85 5.20 19.17
CA ASN A 82 23.69 5.96 18.24
C ASN A 82 23.40 5.63 16.75
N GLY A 83 22.57 4.62 16.51
CA GLY A 83 22.12 4.21 15.18
C GLY A 83 23.13 3.37 14.40
N TRP A 84 24.25 2.95 15.01
CA TRP A 84 25.27 2.11 14.38
C TRP A 84 24.93 0.63 14.49
N LEU A 85 24.04 0.25 15.40
CA LEU A 85 23.38 -1.06 15.39
C LEU A 85 21.95 -0.93 14.86
N ARG A 86 21.61 -1.76 13.89
CA ARG A 86 20.25 -1.91 13.37
C ARG A 86 19.72 -3.30 13.60
N ILE A 87 18.46 -3.38 13.96
CA ILE A 87 17.74 -4.62 14.17
C ILE A 87 16.73 -4.76 13.02
N LEU A 88 16.91 -5.80 12.20
CA LEU A 88 15.97 -6.23 11.19
C LEU A 88 15.19 -7.42 11.74
N TYR A 89 13.87 -7.41 11.61
CA TYR A 89 13.00 -8.44 12.18
C TYR A 89 12.82 -9.62 11.22
N LEU A 90 13.93 -10.24 10.78
CA LEU A 90 13.89 -11.39 9.87
C LEU A 90 13.69 -12.72 10.62
N GLY A 91 13.94 -12.74 11.94
CA GLY A 91 13.83 -13.94 12.77
C GLY A 91 15.01 -14.89 12.64
N LEU A 92 16.07 -14.48 11.93
CA LEU A 92 17.28 -15.27 11.72
C LEU A 92 18.33 -14.92 12.78
N TYR A 93 18.95 -15.93 13.38
CA TYR A 93 19.98 -15.72 14.40
C TYR A 93 21.32 -15.40 13.74
N ALA A 94 21.46 -14.16 13.26
CA ALA A 94 22.60 -13.68 12.52
C ALA A 94 22.97 -12.23 12.88
N VAL A 95 24.27 -11.94 12.82
CA VAL A 95 24.84 -10.60 12.95
C VAL A 95 25.79 -10.32 11.79
N SER A 96 25.74 -9.11 11.26
CA SER A 96 26.67 -8.63 10.25
C SER A 96 27.44 -7.44 10.78
N LEU A 97 28.77 -7.46 10.67
CA LEU A 97 29.62 -6.28 10.86
C LEU A 97 30.23 -5.90 9.51
N PHE A 98 30.16 -4.62 9.15
CA PHE A 98 30.59 -4.14 7.84
C PHE A 98 31.13 -2.73 7.92
N ASP A 99 32.04 -2.40 7.02
CA ASP A 99 32.58 -1.06 6.84
C ASP A 99 31.45 -0.08 6.51
N LYS A 100 31.40 1.00 7.27
CA LYS A 100 30.32 1.99 7.23
C LYS A 100 30.16 2.69 5.88
N TYR A 101 31.24 2.84 5.13
CA TYR A 101 31.28 3.62 3.89
C TYR A 101 31.14 2.72 2.67
N THR A 102 31.81 1.57 2.67
CA THR A 102 31.82 0.66 1.53
C THR A 102 30.71 -0.38 1.60
N GLY A 103 30.16 -0.67 2.78
CA GLY A 103 29.19 -1.74 3.00
C GLY A 103 29.77 -3.15 2.95
N ARG A 104 31.09 -3.30 2.74
CA ARG A 104 31.75 -4.61 2.73
C ARG A 104 31.92 -5.13 4.15
N GLY A 105 31.56 -6.38 4.37
CA GLY A 105 31.66 -6.97 5.71
C GLY A 105 31.51 -8.46 5.74
N VAL A 106 31.23 -8.96 6.93
CA VAL A 106 31.01 -10.37 7.19
C VAL A 106 29.71 -10.55 7.95
N ARG A 107 28.92 -11.51 7.47
CA ARG A 107 27.73 -12.01 8.14
C ARG A 107 28.10 -13.30 8.86
N VAL A 108 27.77 -13.36 10.14
CA VAL A 108 27.95 -14.54 11.00
C VAL A 108 26.58 -15.01 11.44
N TYR A 109 26.25 -16.26 11.15
CA TYR A 109 24.94 -16.84 11.44
C TYR A 109 25.07 -18.20 12.10
N LEU A 110 24.08 -18.55 12.92
CA LEU A 110 23.99 -19.87 13.53
C LEU A 110 23.68 -20.91 12.45
N ASP A 111 24.57 -21.89 12.30
CA ASP A 111 24.49 -22.88 11.24
C ASP A 111 23.70 -24.10 11.74
N THR A 112 22.48 -24.24 11.22
CA THR A 112 21.55 -25.29 11.63
C THR A 112 22.07 -26.70 11.30
N GLU A 113 22.88 -26.87 10.26
CA GLU A 113 23.45 -28.18 9.92
C GLU A 113 24.56 -28.56 10.90
N LYS A 114 25.43 -27.59 11.23
CA LYS A 114 26.48 -27.81 12.24
C LYS A 114 25.91 -28.08 13.62
N LEU A 115 24.79 -27.43 13.97
CA LEU A 115 24.13 -27.56 15.27
C LEU A 115 23.81 -29.01 15.66
N ALA A 116 23.65 -29.92 14.70
CA ALA A 116 23.39 -31.34 14.97
C ALA A 116 24.46 -32.01 15.85
N GLN A 117 25.67 -31.43 15.94
CA GLN A 117 26.77 -31.94 16.77
C GLN A 117 26.59 -31.65 18.27
N TRP A 118 25.70 -30.72 18.66
CA TRP A 118 25.49 -30.30 20.04
C TRP A 118 24.04 -30.48 20.47
N ASP A 119 23.75 -31.62 21.10
CA ASP A 119 22.42 -32.03 21.51
C ASP A 119 21.66 -30.99 22.32
N ALA A 120 22.26 -30.42 23.38
CA ALA A 120 21.57 -29.49 24.26
C ALA A 120 21.31 -28.13 23.57
N VAL A 121 22.26 -27.58 22.81
CA VAL A 121 22.05 -26.33 22.05
C VAL A 121 21.01 -26.54 20.95
N ALA A 122 21.06 -27.66 20.23
CA ALA A 122 20.07 -27.98 19.19
C ALA A 122 18.66 -28.14 19.78
N ASP A 123 18.52 -28.86 20.89
CA ASP A 123 17.24 -29.07 21.55
C ASP A 123 16.65 -27.75 22.09
N TRP A 124 17.50 -26.87 22.63
CA TRP A 124 17.10 -25.54 23.11
C TRP A 124 16.71 -24.61 21.95
N TYR A 125 17.56 -24.47 20.93
CA TYR A 125 17.36 -23.52 19.84
C TYR A 125 16.20 -23.92 18.93
N LEU A 126 16.12 -25.20 18.55
CA LEU A 126 15.06 -25.75 17.70
C LEU A 126 13.80 -26.13 18.49
N LYS A 127 13.80 -25.91 19.82
CA LYS A 127 12.69 -26.24 20.73
C LYS A 127 12.20 -27.69 20.57
N ARG A 128 13.12 -28.64 20.37
CA ARG A 128 12.80 -30.07 20.17
C ARG A 128 12.20 -30.72 21.43
N ARG A 129 12.47 -30.15 22.60
CA ARG A 129 11.94 -30.60 23.90
C ARG A 129 11.23 -29.48 24.65
N PRO A 130 10.21 -29.79 25.48
CA PRO A 130 9.60 -28.84 26.40
C PRO A 130 10.63 -28.17 27.32
N LYS A 131 10.37 -26.91 27.71
CA LYS A 131 11.32 -26.07 28.48
C LYS A 131 11.81 -26.71 29.80
N HIS A 132 10.96 -27.49 30.48
CA HIS A 132 11.30 -28.13 31.75
C HIS A 132 12.25 -29.33 31.60
N GLU A 133 12.36 -29.91 30.40
CA GLU A 133 13.28 -31.01 30.08
C GLU A 133 14.65 -30.52 29.58
N GLN A 134 14.76 -29.22 29.28
CA GLN A 134 15.99 -28.64 28.72
C GLN A 134 17.04 -28.41 29.82
N ARG A 135 18.25 -28.95 29.59
CA ARG A 135 19.38 -28.81 30.51
C ARG A 135 20.13 -27.50 30.28
N SER A 136 19.62 -26.41 30.87
CA SER A 136 20.16 -25.05 30.66
C SER A 136 21.66 -24.93 30.94
N ASP A 137 22.17 -25.61 31.97
CA ASP A 137 23.61 -25.56 32.29
C ASP A 137 24.46 -26.25 31.21
N ARG A 138 23.98 -27.35 30.64
CA ARG A 138 24.65 -28.05 29.53
C ARG A 138 24.65 -27.21 28.24
N VAL A 139 23.58 -26.44 28.00
CA VAL A 139 23.52 -25.49 26.88
C VAL A 139 24.62 -24.44 27.04
N ARG A 140 24.75 -23.83 28.23
CA ARG A 140 25.77 -22.81 28.50
C ARG A 140 27.18 -23.38 28.39
N GLU A 141 27.40 -24.60 28.89
CA GLU A 141 28.71 -25.28 28.80
C GLU A 141 29.11 -25.59 27.35
N GLN A 142 28.18 -26.07 26.53
CA GLN A 142 28.44 -26.30 25.09
C GLN A 142 28.75 -24.99 24.36
N ILE A 143 28.06 -23.90 24.68
CA ILE A 143 28.35 -22.59 24.08
C ILE A 143 29.73 -22.11 24.51
N ARG A 144 30.07 -22.21 25.80
CA ARG A 144 31.36 -21.80 26.35
C ARG A 144 32.54 -22.50 25.67
N SER A 145 32.47 -23.82 25.57
CA SER A 145 33.57 -24.66 25.06
C SER A 145 33.65 -24.68 23.54
N GLU A 146 32.52 -24.85 22.87
CA GLU A 146 32.47 -25.19 21.43
C GLU A 146 31.74 -24.13 20.59
N GLY A 147 31.28 -23.02 21.19
CA GLY A 147 30.46 -22.01 20.53
C GLY A 147 31.05 -21.49 19.22
N HIS A 148 32.37 -21.31 19.16
CA HIS A 148 33.07 -20.84 17.95
C HIS A 148 32.87 -21.72 16.70
N ARG A 149 32.45 -22.99 16.85
CA ARG A 149 32.22 -23.94 15.75
C ARG A 149 30.76 -24.00 15.30
N MET A 150 29.84 -23.38 16.04
CA MET A 150 28.40 -23.43 15.78
C MET A 150 27.95 -22.51 14.64
N PHE A 151 28.84 -21.61 14.18
CA PHE A 151 28.50 -20.55 13.25
C PHE A 151 29.15 -20.76 11.87
N SER A 152 28.53 -20.15 10.86
CA SER A 152 29.10 -19.99 9.53
C SER A 152 29.29 -18.52 9.21
N LEU A 153 30.33 -18.23 8.42
CA LEU A 153 30.73 -16.88 8.04
C LEU A 153 30.57 -16.72 6.53
N GLU A 154 29.97 -15.61 6.13
CA GLU A 154 29.68 -15.28 4.75
C GLU A 154 30.17 -13.85 4.47
N PRO A 155 31.05 -13.63 3.48
CA PRO A 155 31.36 -12.28 3.01
C PRO A 155 30.11 -11.63 2.41
N ILE A 156 29.82 -10.39 2.79
CA ILE A 156 28.62 -9.69 2.33
C ILE A 156 28.93 -8.29 1.80
N GLN A 157 28.02 -7.81 0.96
CA GLN A 157 27.92 -6.42 0.52
C GLN A 157 26.57 -5.86 0.96
N VAL A 158 26.58 -4.93 1.91
CA VAL A 158 25.38 -4.24 2.37
C VAL A 158 24.89 -3.29 1.27
N ARG A 159 23.58 -3.32 1.01
CA ARG A 159 22.95 -2.45 0.01
C ARG A 159 23.07 -0.97 0.40
N ALA A 160 23.14 -0.09 -0.60
CA ALA A 160 23.39 1.33 -0.41
C ALA A 160 22.31 2.06 0.42
N ASP A 161 21.05 1.66 0.33
CA ASP A 161 19.94 2.17 1.15
C ASP A 161 20.14 1.90 2.64
N HIS A 162 20.91 0.86 2.97
CA HIS A 162 21.34 0.55 4.32
C HIS A 162 22.64 1.28 4.71
N LEU A 163 23.29 2.10 3.89
CA LEU A 163 24.47 2.88 4.32
C LEU A 163 24.11 4.32 4.73
N VAL A 164 22.84 4.71 4.53
CA VAL A 164 22.37 6.08 4.80
C VAL A 164 22.32 6.37 6.30
N LYS A 165 22.94 7.47 6.71
CA LYS A 165 22.93 7.95 8.10
C LYS A 165 21.49 8.22 8.56
N ARG A 166 21.10 7.66 9.71
CA ARG A 166 19.81 7.99 10.35
C ARG A 166 19.81 9.47 10.74
N SER A 167 18.94 10.24 10.11
CA SER A 167 18.58 11.60 10.54
C SER A 167 17.11 11.64 10.95
N LYS A 168 16.79 12.43 11.98
CA LYS A 168 15.40 12.74 12.33
C LYS A 168 14.76 13.67 11.28
N GLY A 169 15.56 14.36 10.47
CA GLY A 169 15.06 15.36 9.54
C GLY A 169 14.36 16.52 10.28
N PRO A 170 13.54 17.31 9.58
CA PRO A 170 12.74 18.34 10.23
C PRO A 170 11.72 17.70 11.17
N ILE A 171 11.40 18.40 12.26
CA ILE A 171 10.40 17.98 13.26
C ILE A 171 9.11 18.79 13.03
N ARG A 172 7.97 18.11 13.06
CA ARG A 172 6.63 18.71 12.97
C ARG A 172 5.79 18.32 14.20
N VAL A 173 4.70 19.03 14.44
CA VAL A 173 3.75 18.71 15.51
C VAL A 173 2.55 17.98 14.91
N CYS A 174 2.21 16.81 15.45
CA CYS A 174 1.12 15.99 14.95
C CYS A 174 -0.23 16.70 15.14
N PRO A 175 -1.05 16.89 14.09
CA PRO A 175 -2.32 17.61 14.22
C PRO A 175 -3.37 16.84 15.04
N ARG A 176 -3.20 15.51 15.20
CA ARG A 176 -4.13 14.65 15.95
C ARG A 176 -3.82 14.57 17.45
N CYS A 177 -2.56 14.37 17.84
CA CYS A 177 -2.17 14.23 19.26
C CYS A 177 -1.39 15.43 19.82
N GLY A 178 -0.87 16.34 19.00
CA GLY A 178 -0.07 17.48 19.43
C GLY A 178 1.38 17.14 19.82
N GLU A 179 1.85 15.90 19.60
CA GLU A 179 3.23 15.50 19.89
C GLU A 179 4.17 15.81 18.72
N ALA A 180 5.40 16.22 19.04
CA ALA A 180 6.43 16.48 18.05
C ALA A 180 7.03 15.18 17.48
N TYR A 181 7.16 15.08 16.16
CA TYR A 181 7.64 13.88 15.48
C TYR A 181 8.43 14.20 14.19
N PRO A 182 9.26 13.27 13.69
CA PRO A 182 9.95 13.41 12.41
C PRO A 182 8.99 13.63 11.23
N ALA A 183 9.15 14.74 10.51
CA ALA A 183 8.31 15.13 9.37
C ALA A 183 8.25 14.06 8.27
N LYS A 184 9.32 13.28 8.10
CA LYS A 184 9.40 12.16 7.16
C LYS A 184 8.42 11.01 7.44
N HIS A 185 7.74 11.01 8.59
CA HIS A 185 6.70 10.02 8.89
C HIS A 185 5.33 10.39 8.29
N GLY A 186 5.25 11.47 7.50
CA GLY A 186 4.02 11.99 6.90
C GLY A 186 3.44 13.16 7.71
N GLU A 187 2.20 13.54 7.41
CA GLU A 187 1.47 14.65 8.06
C GLU A 187 0.89 14.29 9.44
N THR A 188 0.87 13.00 9.78
CA THR A 188 0.41 12.52 11.08
C THR A 188 1.45 11.57 11.68
N CYS A 189 1.67 11.61 12.99
CA CYS A 189 2.64 10.72 13.63
C CYS A 189 2.23 9.25 13.46
N ARG A 190 3.20 8.32 13.45
CA ARG A 190 2.96 6.89 13.23
C ARG A 190 1.94 6.29 14.21
N GLN A 191 1.93 6.78 15.44
CA GLN A 191 0.96 6.34 16.44
C GLN A 191 -0.48 6.69 16.03
N CYS A 192 -0.71 7.94 15.64
CA CYS A 192 -1.99 8.41 15.15
C CYS A 192 -2.36 7.84 13.78
N GLY A 193 -1.37 7.40 12.99
CA GLY A 193 -1.54 6.66 11.74
C GLY A 193 -1.76 5.15 11.91
N GLY A 194 -2.05 4.67 13.12
CA GLY A 194 -2.43 3.27 13.38
C GLY A 194 -1.31 2.37 13.90
N ALA A 195 -0.06 2.84 14.03
CA ALA A 195 1.03 2.07 14.61
C ALA A 195 1.10 2.17 16.15
N SER A 196 0.01 2.58 16.81
CA SER A 196 -0.09 2.64 18.27
C SER A 196 -0.10 1.22 18.84
N PRO A 197 0.74 0.87 19.82
CA PRO A 197 0.65 -0.42 20.51
C PRO A 197 -0.44 -0.45 21.59
N TYR A 198 -1.19 0.65 21.77
CA TYR A 198 -2.19 0.81 22.83
C TYR A 198 -3.61 0.75 22.24
N GLU A 199 -4.46 -0.12 22.78
CA GLU A 199 -5.86 -0.31 22.36
C GLU A 199 -6.75 0.88 22.76
N ASN A 200 -6.58 1.39 23.98
CA ASN A 200 -7.44 2.41 24.58
C ASN A 200 -6.73 3.75 24.78
N ARG A 201 -5.90 4.15 23.81
CA ARG A 201 -5.50 5.55 23.75
C ARG A 201 -6.55 6.27 22.93
N THR A 202 -7.65 6.68 23.57
CA THR A 202 -8.36 7.89 23.14
C THR A 202 -7.25 8.89 22.91
N THR A 203 -7.05 9.35 21.68
CA THR A 203 -6.07 10.40 21.43
C THR A 203 -6.48 11.56 22.30
N VAL A 204 -5.88 11.68 23.48
CA VAL A 204 -5.90 12.86 24.35
C VAL A 204 -5.02 13.90 23.67
N GLY A 205 -5.30 14.18 22.39
CA GLY A 205 -5.16 15.52 21.86
C GLY A 205 -6.28 16.34 22.49
N ARG A 206 -6.08 17.63 22.62
CA ARG A 206 -6.98 18.61 23.26
C ARG A 206 -8.39 18.74 22.63
N CYS A 207 -8.87 17.74 21.90
CA CYS A 207 -10.11 17.73 21.13
C CYS A 207 -10.90 16.41 21.22
N ALA A 208 -10.71 15.58 22.26
CA ALA A 208 -11.77 14.66 22.66
C ALA A 208 -12.79 15.46 23.47
N VAL A 209 -13.55 16.32 22.78
CA VAL A 209 -14.79 16.83 23.37
C VAL A 209 -15.77 15.69 23.13
N ASP A 210 -16.35 15.14 24.20
CA ASP A 210 -17.56 14.32 24.10
C ASP A 210 -18.52 15.01 23.11
N PRO A 211 -19.27 14.24 22.29
CA PRO A 211 -20.27 14.85 21.42
C PRO A 211 -21.08 15.85 22.25
N PRO A 212 -21.28 17.07 21.74
CA PRO A 212 -21.94 18.12 22.51
C PRO A 212 -23.21 17.58 23.12
N LEU A 213 -23.39 17.81 24.43
CA LEU A 213 -24.65 17.56 25.13
C LEU A 213 -25.70 18.50 24.54
N LEU A 214 -26.29 18.09 23.43
CA LEU A 214 -27.42 18.75 22.83
C LEU A 214 -28.64 18.41 23.68
N GLU A 215 -29.36 19.43 24.14
CA GLU A 215 -30.58 19.24 24.92
C GLU A 215 -31.80 19.21 23.97
N PRO A 216 -32.52 18.08 23.90
CA PRO A 216 -33.70 17.99 23.06
C PRO A 216 -34.92 18.63 23.74
N VAL A 217 -35.61 19.47 22.99
CA VAL A 217 -36.80 20.23 23.42
C VAL A 217 -38.06 19.41 23.15
N PRO A 218 -39.01 19.32 24.09
CA PRO A 218 -40.32 18.71 23.84
C PRO A 218 -41.00 19.33 22.61
N LEU A 219 -41.68 18.52 21.80
CA LEU A 219 -42.23 18.94 20.52
C LEU A 219 -43.18 20.15 20.66
N GLU A 220 -44.01 20.18 21.69
CA GLU A 220 -44.92 21.28 22.01
C GLU A 220 -44.20 22.62 22.24
N ASN A 221 -42.96 22.56 22.76
CA ASN A 221 -42.13 23.72 23.06
C ASN A 221 -41.19 24.11 21.91
N ALA A 222 -41.25 23.37 20.79
CA ALA A 222 -40.41 23.63 19.62
C ALA A 222 -41.06 24.60 18.61
N VAL A 223 -42.36 24.89 18.75
CA VAL A 223 -43.08 25.82 17.87
C VAL A 223 -42.42 27.21 17.90
N GLY A 224 -42.16 27.77 16.72
CA GLY A 224 -41.46 29.05 16.55
C GLY A 224 -39.93 28.96 16.60
N ARG A 225 -39.35 27.78 16.90
CA ARG A 225 -37.91 27.56 16.88
C ARG A 225 -37.43 26.94 15.57
N LYS A 226 -36.17 27.16 15.22
CA LYS A 226 -35.52 26.60 14.03
C LYS A 226 -34.93 25.23 14.31
N LEU A 227 -35.11 24.28 13.40
CA LEU A 227 -34.52 22.94 13.49
C LEU A 227 -33.00 22.96 13.35
N LEU A 228 -32.31 22.17 14.17
CA LEU A 228 -30.85 22.09 14.15
C LEU A 228 -30.30 21.21 13.00
N HIS A 229 -31.08 20.25 12.53
CA HIS A 229 -30.71 19.31 11.46
C HIS A 229 -31.94 18.84 10.69
N ASP A 230 -31.71 18.20 9.54
CA ASP A 230 -32.75 17.60 8.71
C ASP A 230 -33.45 16.45 9.44
N LEU A 231 -34.78 16.36 9.32
CA LEU A 231 -35.57 15.25 9.87
C LEU A 231 -36.07 14.37 8.74
N THR A 232 -35.43 13.21 8.58
CA THR A 232 -35.84 12.20 7.61
C THR A 232 -37.16 11.55 8.02
N CYS A 233 -38.12 11.51 7.10
CA CYS A 233 -39.27 10.63 7.19
C CYS A 233 -38.98 9.37 6.36
N ILE A 234 -39.28 8.21 6.93
CA ILE A 234 -39.12 6.92 6.27
C ILE A 234 -40.49 6.25 6.26
N LEU A 235 -41.08 6.13 5.07
CA LEU A 235 -42.25 5.31 4.82
C LEU A 235 -41.77 4.02 4.14
N PRO A 236 -41.74 2.87 4.85
CA PRO A 236 -41.22 1.63 4.29
C PRO A 236 -41.88 1.27 2.97
N GLY A 237 -41.08 1.09 1.91
CA GLY A 237 -41.56 0.73 0.57
C GLY A 237 -42.08 1.88 -0.30
N GLU A 238 -42.27 3.09 0.24
CA GLU A 238 -42.82 4.23 -0.50
C GLU A 238 -41.81 5.37 -0.68
N SER A 239 -41.23 5.89 0.40
CA SER A 239 -40.35 7.05 0.31
C SER A 239 -39.36 7.15 1.48
N LYS A 240 -38.18 7.70 1.19
CA LYS A 240 -37.15 8.08 2.16
C LYS A 240 -36.58 9.43 1.80
N GLY A 241 -36.74 10.43 2.67
CA GLY A 241 -36.16 11.75 2.48
C GLY A 241 -36.42 12.71 3.63
N ALA A 242 -35.72 13.84 3.62
CA ALA A 242 -35.91 14.92 4.59
C ALA A 242 -37.31 15.53 4.41
N ALA A 243 -38.17 15.37 5.42
CA ALA A 243 -39.50 15.98 5.45
C ALA A 243 -39.46 17.40 6.02
N PHE A 244 -38.45 17.67 6.85
CA PHE A 244 -38.13 18.97 7.41
C PHE A 244 -36.65 19.25 7.23
N LEU A 245 -36.32 20.47 6.85
CA LEU A 245 -34.94 20.89 6.58
C LEU A 245 -34.35 21.66 7.77
N ARG A 246 -33.03 21.59 7.92
CA ARG A 246 -32.27 22.41 8.86
C ARG A 246 -32.59 23.90 8.67
N GLY A 247 -32.76 24.61 9.78
CA GLY A 247 -33.08 26.04 9.79
C GLY A 247 -34.57 26.35 9.54
N GLN A 248 -35.40 25.35 9.19
CA GLN A 248 -36.84 25.53 9.08
C GLN A 248 -37.45 25.81 10.46
N THR A 249 -38.33 26.83 10.52
CA THR A 249 -39.10 27.14 11.73
C THR A 249 -40.24 26.14 11.89
N VAL A 250 -40.34 25.51 13.05
CA VAL A 250 -41.44 24.58 13.37
C VAL A 250 -42.72 25.38 13.59
N THR A 251 -43.79 25.06 12.87
CA THR A 251 -45.10 25.69 13.05
C THR A 251 -46.07 24.79 13.82
N ALA A 252 -47.17 25.35 14.32
CA ALA A 252 -48.20 24.55 15.00
C ALA A 252 -48.81 23.46 14.08
N GLY A 253 -48.88 23.70 12.77
CA GLY A 253 -49.36 22.74 11.78
C GLY A 253 -48.43 21.54 11.58
N ASP A 254 -47.15 21.66 11.95
CA ASP A 254 -46.15 20.61 11.76
C ASP A 254 -46.18 19.54 12.87
N LEU A 255 -46.81 19.84 14.01
CA LEU A 255 -46.78 19.00 15.22
C LEU A 255 -47.32 17.59 14.96
N CYS A 256 -48.50 17.47 14.35
CA CYS A 256 -49.12 16.18 14.06
C CYS A 256 -48.23 15.33 13.12
N ARG A 257 -47.65 15.98 12.11
CA ARG A 257 -46.76 15.31 11.14
C ARG A 257 -45.46 14.84 11.81
N LEU A 258 -44.86 15.64 12.68
CA LEU A 258 -43.65 15.28 13.43
C LEU A 258 -43.91 14.15 14.44
N GLN A 259 -45.08 14.12 15.09
CA GLN A 259 -45.50 12.99 15.94
C GLN A 259 -45.69 11.71 15.13
N GLN A 260 -46.33 11.78 13.96
CA GLN A 260 -46.48 10.64 13.06
C GLN A 260 -45.12 10.11 12.56
N MET A 261 -44.11 10.98 12.46
CA MET A 261 -42.71 10.61 12.21
C MET A 261 -41.99 10.03 13.45
N GLY A 262 -42.68 9.88 14.58
CA GLY A 262 -42.12 9.38 15.84
C GLY A 262 -41.25 10.39 16.60
N ARG A 263 -41.33 11.69 16.28
CA ARG A 263 -40.48 12.74 16.85
C ARG A 263 -41.19 13.48 17.98
N ASN A 264 -41.07 12.96 19.21
CA ASN A 264 -41.64 13.59 20.41
C ASN A 264 -40.72 14.66 21.04
N ARG A 265 -39.46 14.69 20.63
CA ARG A 265 -38.48 15.71 21.05
C ARG A 265 -37.63 16.12 19.85
N LEU A 266 -37.30 17.40 19.77
CA LEU A 266 -36.56 18.00 18.66
C LEU A 266 -35.30 18.71 19.15
N TYR A 267 -34.28 18.71 18.30
CA TYR A 267 -33.09 19.54 18.50
C TYR A 267 -33.23 20.81 17.66
N VAL A 268 -33.09 21.95 18.31
CA VAL A 268 -33.39 23.27 17.76
C VAL A 268 -32.22 24.23 18.00
N GLU A 269 -32.09 25.26 17.16
CA GLU A 269 -31.04 26.27 17.30
C GLU A 269 -31.14 27.01 18.66
N GLY A 270 -29.99 27.27 19.28
CA GLY A 270 -29.87 27.92 20.60
C GLY A 270 -28.40 28.11 21.04
N PRO A 271 -28.14 28.66 22.24
CA PRO A 271 -26.77 28.90 22.73
C PRO A 271 -25.92 27.63 22.82
N SER A 272 -26.54 26.50 23.16
CA SER A 272 -25.94 25.16 23.21
C SER A 272 -25.79 24.48 21.84
N SER A 273 -26.30 25.09 20.76
CA SER A 273 -26.32 24.49 19.41
C SER A 273 -25.09 24.80 18.57
N ARG A 274 -24.08 25.47 19.14
CA ARG A 274 -22.76 25.73 18.53
C ARG A 274 -21.67 25.29 19.50
N PRO A 275 -21.35 23.98 19.52
CA PRO A 275 -20.29 23.49 20.38
C PRO A 275 -18.97 24.14 20.02
N GLU A 276 -18.21 24.55 21.03
CA GLU A 276 -16.85 25.05 20.82
C GLU A 276 -15.99 23.97 20.17
N ASN A 277 -15.16 24.37 19.20
CA ASN A 277 -14.26 23.47 18.46
C ASN A 277 -14.94 22.31 17.73
N CYS A 278 -16.21 22.41 17.34
CA CYS A 278 -16.88 21.43 16.46
C CYS A 278 -17.32 22.04 15.13
N VAL A 279 -17.45 21.18 14.12
CA VAL A 279 -17.89 21.53 12.77
C VAL A 279 -19.18 20.79 12.47
N HIS A 280 -20.19 21.51 11.98
CA HIS A 280 -21.46 20.90 11.59
C HIS A 280 -21.26 19.91 10.42
N GLU A 281 -21.99 18.79 10.42
CA GLU A 281 -21.84 17.69 9.45
C GLU A 281 -21.83 18.15 7.99
N ASP A 282 -22.77 19.02 7.61
CA ASP A 282 -22.85 19.58 6.26
C ASP A 282 -21.60 20.35 5.86
N LEU A 283 -21.09 21.22 6.75
CA LEU A 283 -19.89 22.01 6.49
C LEU A 283 -18.66 21.10 6.35
N ALA A 284 -18.58 20.06 7.19
CA ALA A 284 -17.51 19.09 7.13
C ALA A 284 -17.56 18.29 5.82
N ALA A 285 -18.71 17.74 5.45
CA ALA A 285 -18.91 16.96 4.24
C ALA A 285 -18.64 17.76 2.96
N GLU A 286 -19.05 19.03 2.93
CA GLU A 286 -18.79 19.94 1.81
C GLU A 286 -17.29 20.23 1.67
N ALA A 287 -16.59 20.48 2.78
CA ALA A 287 -15.14 20.69 2.77
C ALA A 287 -14.39 19.43 2.31
N PHE A 288 -14.75 18.26 2.81
CA PHE A 288 -14.16 16.99 2.38
C PHE A 288 -14.41 16.73 0.90
N ALA A 289 -15.64 16.87 0.41
CA ALA A 289 -15.97 16.60 -0.98
C ALA A 289 -15.21 17.51 -1.95
N ARG A 290 -15.08 18.80 -1.61
CA ARG A 290 -14.26 19.75 -2.39
C ARG A 290 -12.79 19.36 -2.42
N ALA A 291 -12.22 18.99 -1.27
CA ALA A 291 -10.82 18.61 -1.17
C ALA A 291 -10.52 17.26 -1.85
N MET A 292 -11.48 16.33 -1.89
CA MET A 292 -11.33 15.02 -2.52
C MET A 292 -11.51 15.04 -4.05
N ALA A 293 -12.28 15.98 -4.59
CA ALA A 293 -12.58 16.08 -6.01
C ALA A 293 -11.42 16.71 -6.79
N GLY A 294 -10.87 15.96 -7.74
CA GLY A 294 -9.79 16.37 -8.64
C GLY A 294 -10.25 16.52 -10.08
N GLU A 295 -9.27 16.56 -10.99
CA GLU A 295 -9.49 16.69 -12.43
C GLU A 295 -10.55 15.71 -12.96
N GLY A 296 -11.52 16.22 -13.72
CA GLY A 296 -12.60 15.40 -14.29
C GLY A 296 -13.66 14.96 -13.28
N THR A 297 -13.66 15.51 -12.05
CA THR A 297 -14.68 15.25 -11.02
C THR A 297 -15.15 16.53 -10.33
N ARG A 298 -16.35 16.51 -9.76
CA ARG A 298 -16.91 17.61 -8.96
C ARG A 298 -17.82 17.11 -7.84
N ALA A 299 -18.03 17.93 -6.82
CA ALA A 299 -19.11 17.71 -5.86
C ALA A 299 -20.50 17.91 -6.52
N GLU A 300 -21.47 17.07 -6.17
CA GLU A 300 -22.83 17.07 -6.75
C GLU A 300 -23.65 18.33 -6.40
N GLY A 301 -23.30 19.04 -5.32
CA GLY A 301 -24.01 20.23 -4.86
C GLY A 301 -23.92 20.40 -3.34
N PRO A 302 -24.82 21.19 -2.72
CA PRO A 302 -24.80 21.38 -1.28
C PRO A 302 -25.04 20.06 -0.54
N PRO A 303 -24.42 19.89 0.64
CA PRO A 303 -24.59 18.71 1.48
C PRO A 303 -26.05 18.53 1.89
N ARG A 304 -26.45 17.26 2.06
CA ARG A 304 -27.74 16.87 2.64
C ARG A 304 -27.50 15.76 3.65
N GLU A 305 -27.99 15.92 4.88
CA GLU A 305 -27.78 14.97 5.98
C GLU A 305 -26.29 14.61 6.18
N GLY A 306 -25.40 15.60 6.08
CA GLY A 306 -23.97 15.42 6.22
C GLY A 306 -23.30 14.62 5.10
N LYS A 307 -23.97 14.41 3.95
CA LYS A 307 -23.46 13.66 2.80
C LYS A 307 -23.31 14.53 1.56
N VAL A 308 -22.21 14.31 0.82
CA VAL A 308 -21.99 14.87 -0.52
C VAL A 308 -21.49 13.77 -1.46
N ASN A 309 -22.11 13.65 -2.63
CA ASN A 309 -21.61 12.80 -3.70
C ASN A 309 -20.59 13.55 -4.57
N ILE A 310 -19.69 12.80 -5.19
CA ILE A 310 -18.73 13.27 -6.19
C ILE A 310 -19.11 12.64 -7.52
N LEU A 311 -19.26 13.47 -8.54
CA LEU A 311 -19.68 13.11 -9.88
C LEU A 311 -18.51 13.21 -10.87
N ALA A 312 -18.51 12.36 -11.88
CA ALA A 312 -17.67 12.54 -13.06
C ALA A 312 -18.13 13.75 -13.88
N GLU A 313 -17.22 14.64 -14.22
CA GLU A 313 -17.47 15.79 -15.11
C GLU A 313 -17.32 15.44 -16.58
N SER A 314 -16.51 14.43 -16.87
CA SER A 314 -16.22 13.91 -18.21
C SER A 314 -16.27 12.39 -18.22
N PRO A 315 -16.53 11.76 -19.37
CA PRO A 315 -16.35 10.31 -19.51
C PRO A 315 -14.86 9.96 -19.42
N GLY A 316 -14.55 8.77 -18.91
CA GLY A 316 -13.16 8.31 -18.83
C GLY A 316 -12.93 7.21 -17.81
N LEU A 317 -11.68 7.10 -17.38
CA LEU A 317 -11.22 6.13 -16.40
C LEU A 317 -11.10 6.77 -15.01
N LEU A 318 -11.86 6.27 -14.05
CA LEU A 318 -11.78 6.71 -12.66
C LEU A 318 -10.44 6.30 -12.05
N MET A 319 -9.74 7.26 -11.46
CA MET A 319 -8.54 7.07 -10.66
C MET A 319 -8.87 7.34 -9.21
N VAL A 320 -8.44 6.44 -8.33
CA VAL A 320 -8.63 6.53 -6.88
C VAL A 320 -7.28 6.34 -6.20
N ASP A 321 -6.90 7.29 -5.35
CA ASP A 321 -5.79 7.11 -4.41
C ASP A 321 -6.25 6.23 -3.24
N LYS A 322 -6.09 4.91 -3.42
CA LYS A 322 -6.56 3.90 -2.47
C LYS A 322 -5.96 4.09 -1.08
N ASP A 323 -4.64 4.33 -1.00
CA ASP A 323 -3.92 4.39 0.27
C ASP A 323 -4.32 5.63 1.08
N ARG A 324 -4.50 6.78 0.42
CA ARG A 324 -5.00 8.00 1.09
C ARG A 324 -6.47 7.88 1.46
N LEU A 325 -7.30 7.25 0.62
CA LEU A 325 -8.70 6.97 0.95
C LEU A 325 -8.82 6.08 2.20
N GLU A 326 -8.00 5.03 2.31
CA GLU A 326 -7.95 4.18 3.49
C GLU A 326 -7.51 4.98 4.73
N ARG A 327 -6.45 5.79 4.63
CA ARG A 327 -6.02 6.66 5.74
C ARG A 327 -7.07 7.67 6.17
N PHE A 328 -7.81 8.25 5.21
CA PHE A 328 -8.92 9.15 5.51
C PHE A 328 -9.98 8.44 6.34
N ASN A 329 -10.37 7.23 5.95
CA ASN A 329 -11.37 6.42 6.65
C ASN A 329 -10.91 5.88 8.02
N LEU A 330 -9.62 5.95 8.34
CA LEU A 330 -9.10 5.63 9.68
C LEU A 330 -9.24 6.80 10.68
N VAL A 331 -9.57 8.01 10.19
CA VAL A 331 -9.92 9.12 11.07
C VAL A 331 -11.32 8.85 11.64
N PRO A 332 -11.54 8.95 12.96
CA PRO A 332 -12.87 8.74 13.53
C PRO A 332 -13.89 9.72 12.98
N ASP A 333 -15.17 9.32 12.98
CA ASP A 333 -16.34 10.14 12.66
C ASP A 333 -16.44 10.66 11.21
N VAL A 334 -15.53 10.27 10.32
CA VAL A 334 -15.57 10.60 8.89
C VAL A 334 -15.68 9.34 8.05
N MET A 335 -16.24 9.47 6.85
CA MET A 335 -16.21 8.39 5.87
C MET A 335 -16.16 8.92 4.43
N ALA A 336 -15.53 8.16 3.56
CA ALA A 336 -15.59 8.30 2.12
C ALA A 336 -15.56 6.93 1.46
N ALA A 337 -16.36 6.75 0.42
CA ALA A 337 -16.42 5.53 -0.37
C ALA A 337 -16.45 5.88 -1.85
N SER A 338 -15.87 5.01 -2.69
CA SER A 338 -15.82 5.20 -4.14
C SER A 338 -16.20 3.94 -4.90
N ARG A 339 -16.48 4.10 -6.19
CA ARG A 339 -16.39 2.99 -7.15
C ARG A 339 -14.96 2.46 -7.17
N LYS A 340 -14.79 1.24 -7.69
CA LYS A 340 -13.46 0.62 -7.79
C LYS A 340 -12.54 1.49 -8.66
N ASN A 341 -11.28 1.62 -8.26
CA ASN A 341 -10.24 2.22 -9.09
C ASN A 341 -10.23 1.59 -10.50
N PHE A 342 -9.92 2.39 -11.52
CA PHE A 342 -9.98 2.03 -12.94
C PHE A 342 -11.37 1.66 -13.47
N SER A 343 -12.44 2.04 -12.78
CA SER A 343 -13.79 1.91 -13.33
C SER A 343 -13.98 2.88 -14.50
N ILE A 344 -14.60 2.43 -15.59
CA ILE A 344 -15.06 3.31 -16.66
C ILE A 344 -16.32 4.03 -16.21
N VAL A 345 -16.36 5.35 -16.43
CA VAL A 345 -17.44 6.23 -15.98
C VAL A 345 -17.88 7.16 -17.11
N ASP A 346 -19.17 7.43 -17.16
CA ASP A 346 -19.76 8.45 -18.03
C ASP A 346 -19.92 9.78 -17.29
N ARG A 347 -20.02 10.87 -18.04
CA ARG A 347 -20.32 12.19 -17.48
C ARG A 347 -21.61 12.13 -16.64
N GLY A 348 -21.55 12.68 -15.43
CA GLY A 348 -22.65 12.69 -14.47
C GLY A 348 -22.76 11.44 -13.60
N SER A 349 -21.95 10.40 -13.85
CA SER A 349 -21.91 9.23 -12.97
C SER A 349 -21.45 9.60 -11.56
N VAL A 350 -22.14 9.09 -10.54
CA VAL A 350 -21.62 9.13 -9.16
C VAL A 350 -20.40 8.21 -9.06
N VAL A 351 -19.25 8.78 -8.71
CA VAL A 351 -17.97 8.05 -8.60
C VAL A 351 -17.52 7.83 -7.17
N ALA A 352 -17.89 8.73 -6.25
CA ALA A 352 -17.61 8.62 -4.84
C ALA A 352 -18.64 9.39 -4.01
N GLY A 353 -18.59 9.24 -2.70
CA GLY A 353 -19.34 10.06 -1.75
C GLY A 353 -18.64 10.10 -0.40
N THR A 354 -18.76 11.22 0.29
CA THR A 354 -18.23 11.42 1.64
C THR A 354 -19.33 11.85 2.59
N ARG A 355 -19.17 11.51 3.86
CA ARG A 355 -20.08 11.87 4.93
C ARG A 355 -19.35 12.17 6.23
N ALA A 356 -19.80 13.20 6.94
CA ALA A 356 -19.54 13.33 8.37
C ALA A 356 -20.59 12.50 9.13
N ILE A 357 -20.13 11.61 10.01
CA ILE A 357 -21.01 10.61 10.65
C ILE A 357 -21.86 11.25 11.76
N PRO A 358 -21.30 12.01 12.73
CA PRO A 358 -22.08 12.73 13.72
C PRO A 358 -22.53 14.10 13.21
N LEU A 359 -23.62 14.62 13.79
CA LEU A 359 -24.14 15.96 13.51
C LEU A 359 -23.09 17.07 13.71
N PHE A 360 -22.23 16.89 14.71
CA PHE A 360 -21.09 17.75 14.97
C PHE A 360 -19.81 16.91 15.00
N LEU A 361 -18.94 17.16 14.04
CA LEU A 361 -17.61 16.58 13.95
C LEU A 361 -16.63 17.37 14.83
N SER A 362 -15.76 16.68 15.58
CA SER A 362 -14.73 17.37 16.36
C SER A 362 -13.79 18.13 15.43
N GLY A 363 -13.38 19.34 15.82
CA GLY A 363 -12.45 20.17 15.05
C GLY A 363 -11.08 19.51 14.90
N GLY A 364 -10.71 18.62 15.83
CA GLY A 364 -9.52 17.78 15.71
C GLY A 364 -9.64 16.73 14.60
N HIS A 365 -10.75 15.98 14.56
CA HIS A 365 -11.02 15.00 13.50
C HIS A 365 -11.15 15.69 12.14
N PHE A 366 -11.84 16.82 12.09
CA PHE A 366 -11.97 17.64 10.88
C PHE A 366 -10.62 18.07 10.31
N ARG A 367 -9.74 18.67 11.13
CA ARG A 367 -8.40 19.09 10.70
C ARG A 367 -7.52 17.91 10.31
N ALA A 368 -7.57 16.81 11.05
CA ALA A 368 -6.80 15.61 10.71
C ALA A 368 -7.24 15.01 9.37
N ALA A 369 -8.55 14.98 9.11
CA ALA A 369 -9.12 14.51 7.86
C ALA A 369 -8.73 15.43 6.68
N LEU A 370 -8.79 16.76 6.85
CA LEU A 370 -8.36 17.72 5.83
C LEU A 370 -6.84 17.68 5.56
N ALA A 371 -6.02 17.51 6.59
CA ALA A 371 -4.56 17.42 6.43
C ALA A 371 -4.16 16.25 5.51
N LEU A 372 -4.89 15.13 5.55
CA LEU A 372 -4.68 14.01 4.63
C LEU A 372 -5.02 14.33 3.17
N LEU A 373 -5.79 15.40 2.93
CA LEU A 373 -6.24 15.86 1.62
C LEU A 373 -5.38 17.02 1.07
N GLU A 374 -4.46 17.59 1.84
CA GLU A 374 -3.61 18.72 1.43
C GLU A 374 -2.68 18.39 0.25
N ASP A 375 -2.19 17.14 0.18
CA ASP A 375 -1.32 16.66 -0.91
C ASP A 375 -2.04 16.50 -2.26
N GLY A 376 -3.32 16.86 -2.35
CA GLY A 376 -4.12 16.86 -3.58
C GLY A 376 -5.38 15.99 -3.50
N PRO A 377 -6.15 15.90 -4.59
CA PRO A 377 -7.43 15.18 -4.60
C PRO A 377 -7.26 13.66 -4.46
N LEU A 378 -8.34 12.97 -4.04
CA LEU A 378 -8.39 11.50 -3.98
C LEU A 378 -8.96 10.87 -5.25
N PHE A 379 -9.81 11.61 -5.95
CA PHE A 379 -10.57 11.12 -7.09
C PHE A 379 -10.32 12.01 -8.30
N SER A 380 -10.02 11.39 -9.43
CA SER A 380 -9.94 12.08 -10.72
C SER A 380 -10.45 11.16 -11.83
N VAL A 381 -10.89 11.73 -12.94
CA VAL A 381 -11.26 10.95 -14.14
C VAL A 381 -10.29 11.31 -15.27
N ARG A 382 -9.52 10.32 -15.71
CA ARG A 382 -8.60 10.47 -16.84
C ARG A 382 -9.37 10.25 -18.15
N PRO A 383 -9.28 11.16 -19.14
CA PRO A 383 -9.87 10.91 -20.45
C PRO A 383 -9.16 9.74 -21.13
N MET A 384 -9.93 8.83 -21.72
CA MET A 384 -9.39 7.80 -22.59
C MET A 384 -9.28 8.37 -24.01
N ARG A 385 -8.08 8.32 -24.60
CA ARG A 385 -7.83 8.82 -25.94
C ARG A 385 -7.98 7.68 -26.95
N PRO A 386 -8.93 7.76 -27.90
CA PRO A 386 -8.98 6.82 -28.99
C PRO A 386 -7.66 6.80 -29.77
N ALA A 387 -7.24 5.61 -30.18
CA ALA A 387 -5.98 5.38 -30.86
C ALA A 387 -6.20 4.74 -32.24
N LYS A 388 -5.28 4.98 -33.16
CA LYS A 388 -5.07 4.17 -34.36
C LYS A 388 -4.41 2.84 -33.99
N VAL A 389 -5.06 1.71 -34.28
CA VAL A 389 -4.62 0.40 -33.81
C VAL A 389 -4.05 -0.44 -34.95
N GLY A 390 -2.79 -0.82 -34.83
CA GLY A 390 -2.17 -1.86 -35.66
C GLY A 390 -2.41 -3.23 -35.03
N ILE A 391 -2.85 -4.20 -35.83
CA ILE A 391 -3.11 -5.57 -35.37
C ILE A 391 -2.08 -6.49 -36.02
N LEU A 392 -1.30 -7.17 -35.18
CA LEU A 392 -0.39 -8.22 -35.62
C LEU A 392 -0.96 -9.58 -35.21
N VAL A 393 -1.16 -10.47 -36.17
CA VAL A 393 -1.52 -11.86 -35.91
C VAL A 393 -0.31 -12.73 -36.23
N THR A 394 0.19 -13.45 -35.24
CA THR A 394 1.27 -14.44 -35.43
C THR A 394 0.69 -15.85 -35.46
N GLY A 395 1.40 -16.78 -36.09
CA GLY A 395 0.95 -18.16 -36.21
C GLY A 395 1.20 -18.67 -37.62
N THR A 396 2.13 -19.61 -37.74
CA THR A 396 2.51 -20.23 -39.02
C THR A 396 1.31 -20.91 -39.70
N GLU A 397 0.43 -21.53 -38.91
CA GLU A 397 -0.81 -22.16 -39.36
C GLU A 397 -1.83 -21.15 -39.92
N VAL A 398 -1.87 -19.94 -39.38
CA VAL A 398 -2.75 -18.86 -39.85
C VAL A 398 -2.18 -18.25 -41.12
N PHE A 399 -0.87 -18.00 -41.14
CA PHE A 399 -0.15 -17.47 -42.29
C PHE A 399 -0.26 -18.38 -43.53
N GLN A 400 -0.15 -19.70 -43.34
CA GLN A 400 -0.31 -20.69 -44.42
C GLN A 400 -1.76 -20.94 -44.81
N GLY A 401 -2.74 -20.35 -44.11
CA GLY A 401 -4.17 -20.55 -44.37
C GLY A 401 -4.70 -21.92 -43.94
N LEU A 402 -3.98 -22.66 -43.09
CA LEU A 402 -4.44 -23.92 -42.51
C LEU A 402 -5.58 -23.67 -41.51
N VAL A 403 -5.53 -22.52 -40.83
CA VAL A 403 -6.57 -22.06 -39.91
C VAL A 403 -6.99 -20.64 -40.27
N GLN A 404 -8.29 -20.36 -40.22
CA GLN A 404 -8.81 -19.01 -40.43
C GLN A 404 -8.60 -18.16 -39.17
N ASP A 405 -8.05 -16.94 -39.35
CA ASP A 405 -7.95 -15.99 -38.25
C ASP A 405 -9.31 -15.58 -37.71
N LYS A 406 -9.41 -15.50 -36.39
CA LYS A 406 -10.57 -14.97 -35.66
C LYS A 406 -10.19 -13.81 -34.74
N PHE A 407 -8.91 -13.53 -34.55
CA PHE A 407 -8.45 -12.45 -33.68
C PHE A 407 -8.77 -11.08 -34.27
N GLU A 408 -8.59 -10.87 -35.58
CA GLU A 408 -8.84 -9.58 -36.21
C GLU A 408 -10.25 -9.06 -35.88
N ALA A 409 -11.27 -9.90 -36.05
CA ALA A 409 -12.66 -9.55 -35.76
C ALA A 409 -12.88 -9.23 -34.27
N ILE A 410 -12.31 -10.04 -33.37
CA ILE A 410 -12.44 -9.87 -31.91
C ILE A 410 -11.75 -8.59 -31.43
N ILE A 411 -10.51 -8.37 -31.84
CA ILE A 411 -9.74 -7.17 -31.48
C ILE A 411 -10.41 -5.93 -32.06
N THR A 412 -10.79 -5.96 -33.34
CA THR A 412 -11.49 -4.86 -34.00
C THR A 412 -12.76 -4.46 -33.25
N ALA A 413 -13.58 -5.42 -32.84
CA ALA A 413 -14.79 -5.14 -32.07
C ALA A 413 -14.47 -4.49 -30.70
N LYS A 414 -13.46 -5.00 -29.99
CA LYS A 414 -13.04 -4.48 -28.67
C LYS A 414 -12.46 -3.07 -28.75
N VAL A 415 -11.60 -2.78 -29.72
CA VAL A 415 -10.98 -1.44 -29.83
C VAL A 415 -11.98 -0.40 -30.34
N ARG A 416 -12.89 -0.76 -31.26
CA ARG A 416 -13.96 0.13 -31.73
C ARG A 416 -14.94 0.51 -30.62
N ALA A 417 -15.18 -0.36 -29.64
CA ALA A 417 -16.00 -0.03 -28.47
C ALA A 417 -15.42 1.12 -27.63
N TYR A 418 -14.12 1.41 -27.76
CA TYR A 418 -13.45 2.56 -27.15
C TYR A 418 -13.19 3.71 -28.13
N GLY A 419 -13.87 3.70 -29.30
CA GLY A 419 -13.70 4.71 -30.35
C GLY A 419 -12.39 4.61 -31.13
N CYS A 420 -11.56 3.59 -30.87
CA CYS A 420 -10.30 3.39 -31.57
C CYS A 420 -10.54 2.89 -33.00
N THR A 421 -9.59 3.17 -33.91
CA THR A 421 -9.70 2.82 -35.33
C THR A 421 -8.61 1.83 -35.72
N PRO A 422 -8.93 0.59 -36.11
CA PRO A 422 -7.95 -0.31 -36.71
C PRO A 422 -7.42 0.29 -38.01
N VAL A 423 -6.09 0.42 -38.15
CA VAL A 423 -5.47 0.99 -39.35
C VAL A 423 -4.97 -0.08 -40.32
N ARG A 424 -4.43 -1.18 -39.78
CA ARG A 424 -3.89 -2.28 -40.57
C ARG A 424 -3.81 -3.54 -39.73
N THR A 425 -4.15 -4.66 -40.35
CA THR A 425 -3.91 -6.01 -39.82
C THR A 425 -2.84 -6.68 -40.67
N ILE A 426 -1.85 -7.29 -40.05
CA ILE A 426 -0.82 -8.08 -40.73
C ILE A 426 -0.75 -9.45 -40.07
N VAL A 427 -0.75 -10.50 -40.89
CA VAL A 427 -0.55 -11.90 -40.47
C VAL A 427 0.86 -12.32 -40.88
N VAL A 428 1.61 -12.92 -39.96
CA VAL A 428 2.99 -13.40 -40.19
C VAL A 428 3.22 -14.79 -39.61
N PRO A 429 4.17 -15.57 -40.15
CA PRO A 429 4.59 -16.83 -39.52
C PRO A 429 5.32 -16.57 -38.20
N ASP A 430 5.58 -17.63 -37.42
CA ASP A 430 6.36 -17.58 -36.18
C ASP A 430 7.86 -17.44 -36.45
N GLU A 431 8.23 -16.32 -37.09
CA GLU A 431 9.61 -15.97 -37.43
C GLU A 431 9.94 -14.57 -36.90
N ARG A 432 11.05 -14.46 -36.16
CA ARG A 432 11.50 -13.20 -35.53
C ARG A 432 11.56 -12.03 -36.51
N SER A 433 12.19 -12.25 -37.66
CA SER A 433 12.36 -11.23 -38.72
C SER A 433 11.04 -10.81 -39.34
N ALA A 434 10.11 -11.74 -39.54
CA ALA A 434 8.79 -11.44 -40.10
C ALA A 434 7.96 -10.59 -39.12
N ILE A 435 7.97 -10.95 -37.84
CA ILE A 435 7.33 -10.18 -36.75
C ILE A 435 7.91 -8.77 -36.69
N ALA A 436 9.24 -8.64 -36.64
CA ALA A 436 9.89 -7.33 -36.56
C ALA A 436 9.56 -6.43 -37.76
N ALA A 437 9.61 -6.99 -38.98
CA ALA A 437 9.26 -6.26 -40.20
C ALA A 437 7.78 -5.85 -40.24
N ALA A 438 6.87 -6.70 -39.77
CA ALA A 438 5.44 -6.38 -39.71
C ALA A 438 5.15 -5.27 -38.69
N ILE A 439 5.81 -5.28 -37.54
CA ILE A 439 5.73 -4.19 -36.56
C ILE A 439 6.20 -2.87 -37.18
N GLY A 440 7.32 -2.87 -37.90
CA GLY A 440 7.79 -1.70 -38.66
C GLY A 440 6.72 -1.17 -39.61
N GLN A 441 6.08 -2.05 -40.40
CA GLN A 441 4.98 -1.67 -41.30
C GLN A 441 3.74 -1.13 -40.58
N LEU A 442 3.41 -1.64 -39.39
CA LEU A 442 2.30 -1.13 -38.57
C LEU A 442 2.61 0.27 -38.04
N LEU A 443 3.85 0.53 -37.62
CA LEU A 443 4.31 1.84 -37.17
C LEU A 443 4.29 2.85 -38.32
N GLU A 444 4.79 2.48 -39.50
CA GLU A 444 4.75 3.30 -40.72
C GLU A 444 3.31 3.63 -41.16
N ALA A 445 2.37 2.71 -40.93
CA ALA A 445 0.93 2.94 -41.16
C ALA A 445 0.30 3.91 -40.14
N GLY A 446 1.07 4.43 -39.18
CA GLY A 446 0.63 5.41 -38.19
C GLY A 446 -0.12 4.81 -37.01
N SER A 447 0.23 3.58 -36.60
CA SER A 447 -0.32 2.95 -35.40
C SER A 447 0.12 3.70 -34.14
N GLU A 448 -0.84 4.06 -33.30
CA GLU A 448 -0.66 4.69 -31.99
C GLU A 448 -0.81 3.66 -30.85
N LEU A 449 -1.29 2.46 -31.16
CA LEU A 449 -1.34 1.28 -30.30
C LEU A 449 -1.12 0.06 -31.20
N ILE A 450 -0.29 -0.88 -30.76
CA ILE A 450 -0.14 -2.17 -31.42
C ILE A 450 -0.74 -3.26 -30.55
N VAL A 451 -1.61 -4.08 -31.13
CA VAL A 451 -2.15 -5.28 -30.52
C VAL A 451 -1.57 -6.48 -31.25
N THR A 452 -0.77 -7.28 -30.55
CA THR A 452 -0.30 -8.56 -31.08
C THR A 452 -1.14 -9.71 -30.53
N THR A 453 -1.49 -10.65 -31.38
CA THR A 453 -2.36 -11.79 -31.03
C THR A 453 -1.76 -13.08 -31.52
N ALA A 454 -2.03 -14.18 -30.79
CA ALA A 454 -1.30 -15.44 -30.91
C ALA A 454 0.21 -15.24 -30.63
N GLY A 455 0.96 -16.33 -30.46
CA GLY A 455 2.38 -16.21 -30.14
C GLY A 455 2.68 -15.58 -28.76
N LEU A 456 1.97 -15.98 -27.71
CA LEU A 456 2.37 -15.64 -26.33
C LEU A 456 2.39 -16.85 -25.40
N SER A 457 2.52 -18.04 -25.98
CA SER A 457 2.57 -19.31 -25.29
C SER A 457 3.88 -19.51 -24.52
N VAL A 458 3.92 -20.59 -23.74
CA VAL A 458 5.16 -21.12 -23.15
C VAL A 458 5.98 -21.95 -24.14
N ASP A 459 5.46 -22.13 -25.35
CA ASP A 459 6.08 -22.90 -26.42
C ASP A 459 7.46 -22.31 -26.79
N PRO A 460 8.55 -23.10 -26.80
CA PRO A 460 9.86 -22.64 -27.25
C PRO A 460 9.89 -22.09 -28.69
N ASP A 461 9.00 -22.59 -29.55
CA ASP A 461 8.87 -22.16 -30.95
C ASP A 461 8.15 -20.81 -31.08
N ASP A 462 7.56 -20.32 -29.98
CA ASP A 462 6.97 -19.00 -29.92
C ASP A 462 8.04 -17.91 -29.83
N VAL A 463 8.36 -17.34 -30.97
CA VAL A 463 9.39 -16.30 -31.11
C VAL A 463 8.82 -14.88 -31.08
N THR A 464 7.55 -14.68 -30.75
CA THR A 464 6.88 -13.36 -30.81
C THR A 464 7.53 -12.32 -29.92
N ARG A 465 7.84 -12.68 -28.65
CA ARG A 465 8.55 -11.77 -27.74
C ARG A 465 9.90 -11.35 -28.30
N LYS A 466 10.64 -12.32 -28.86
CA LYS A 466 11.94 -12.08 -29.49
C LYS A 466 11.82 -11.20 -30.74
N GLY A 467 10.78 -11.38 -31.54
CA GLY A 467 10.50 -10.53 -32.71
C GLY A 467 10.10 -9.11 -32.32
N LEU A 468 9.38 -8.93 -31.20
CA LEU A 468 9.08 -7.61 -30.64
C LEU A 468 10.35 -6.92 -30.11
N GLU A 469 11.23 -7.66 -29.42
CA GLU A 469 12.55 -7.16 -29.01
C GLU A 469 13.36 -6.67 -30.22
N ASP A 470 13.39 -7.46 -31.30
CA ASP A 470 14.07 -7.09 -32.55
C ASP A 470 13.43 -5.86 -33.23
N ALA A 471 12.13 -5.64 -33.03
CA ALA A 471 11.41 -4.44 -33.48
C ALA A 471 11.69 -3.20 -32.62
N GLY A 472 12.49 -3.33 -31.56
CA GLY A 472 12.83 -2.26 -30.63
C GLY A 472 11.87 -2.10 -29.46
N ALA A 473 11.10 -3.14 -29.10
CA ALA A 473 10.26 -3.10 -27.91
C ALA A 473 11.11 -3.09 -26.64
N VAL A 474 10.79 -2.17 -25.72
CA VAL A 474 11.45 -2.05 -24.42
C VAL A 474 10.42 -2.08 -23.29
N ASP A 475 10.91 -2.18 -22.05
CA ASP A 475 10.11 -2.36 -20.84
C ASP A 475 9.10 -3.52 -20.91
N MET A 476 9.43 -4.54 -21.69
CA MET A 476 8.55 -5.68 -21.96
C MET A 476 8.23 -6.45 -20.67
N ARG A 477 6.95 -6.42 -20.26
CA ARG A 477 6.44 -7.17 -19.11
C ARG A 477 5.54 -8.29 -19.62
N TYR A 478 6.03 -9.51 -19.45
CA TYR A 478 5.28 -10.72 -19.76
C TYR A 478 4.63 -11.30 -18.50
N GLY A 479 3.34 -11.59 -18.64
CA GLY A 479 2.51 -12.22 -17.63
C GLY A 479 1.75 -11.23 -16.75
N ALA A 480 0.48 -11.54 -16.50
CA ALA A 480 -0.38 -10.84 -15.56
C ALA A 480 -1.08 -11.82 -14.62
N ALA A 481 -1.34 -11.40 -13.37
CA ALA A 481 -2.09 -12.19 -12.41
C ALA A 481 -3.61 -12.15 -12.70
N VAL A 482 -4.00 -12.58 -13.91
CA VAL A 482 -5.38 -12.54 -14.42
C VAL A 482 -5.71 -13.84 -15.16
N LEU A 483 -6.89 -14.39 -14.90
CA LEU A 483 -7.42 -15.58 -15.56
C LEU A 483 -8.84 -15.30 -16.06
N PRO A 484 -9.11 -15.30 -17.38
CA PRO A 484 -8.22 -15.63 -18.50
C PRO A 484 -7.35 -14.45 -18.95
N GLY A 485 -6.16 -14.76 -19.50
CA GLY A 485 -5.22 -13.75 -20.00
C GLY A 485 -3.86 -13.71 -19.29
N ALA A 486 -3.49 -14.78 -18.58
CA ALA A 486 -2.29 -14.81 -17.75
C ALA A 486 -0.99 -14.54 -18.51
N MET A 487 -0.94 -14.89 -19.80
CA MET A 487 0.23 -14.71 -20.67
C MET A 487 0.22 -13.38 -21.45
N THR A 488 -0.57 -12.40 -21.02
CA THR A 488 -0.58 -11.09 -21.69
C THR A 488 0.78 -10.41 -21.57
N LEU A 489 1.08 -9.57 -22.54
CA LEU A 489 2.32 -8.80 -22.63
C LEU A 489 1.97 -7.32 -22.64
N VAL A 490 2.75 -6.48 -21.98
CA VAL A 490 2.76 -5.03 -22.23
C VAL A 490 4.18 -4.56 -22.47
N ALA A 491 4.37 -3.70 -23.47
CA ALA A 491 5.66 -3.11 -23.83
C ALA A 491 5.42 -1.76 -24.51
N HIS A 492 6.48 -1.11 -24.95
CA HIS A 492 6.39 0.03 -25.86
C HIS A 492 7.51 0.01 -26.89
N ILE A 493 7.22 0.57 -28.07
CA ILE A 493 8.20 0.84 -29.13
C ILE A 493 8.17 2.34 -29.38
N GLY A 494 9.21 3.04 -28.94
CA GLY A 494 9.18 4.50 -28.84
C GLY A 494 8.04 4.97 -27.93
N ASN A 495 7.10 5.75 -28.47
CA ASN A 495 5.92 6.22 -27.72
C ASN A 495 4.68 5.34 -27.94
N VAL A 496 4.78 4.28 -28.74
CA VAL A 496 3.63 3.43 -29.11
C VAL A 496 3.52 2.25 -28.14
N PRO A 497 2.47 2.17 -27.31
CA PRO A 497 2.22 1.01 -26.48
C PRO A 497 1.97 -0.24 -27.34
N VAL A 498 2.44 -1.37 -26.83
CA VAL A 498 2.21 -2.70 -27.40
C VAL A 498 1.52 -3.55 -26.34
N ILE A 499 0.40 -4.19 -26.70
CA ILE A 499 -0.27 -5.17 -25.85
C ILE A 499 -0.37 -6.51 -26.56
N GLY A 500 0.08 -7.56 -25.88
CA GLY A 500 -0.03 -8.94 -26.31
C GLY A 500 -1.27 -9.61 -25.75
N VAL A 501 -2.09 -10.17 -26.63
CA VAL A 501 -3.36 -10.82 -26.30
C VAL A 501 -3.22 -12.33 -26.48
N PRO A 502 -3.31 -13.11 -25.38
CA PRO A 502 -3.19 -14.57 -25.46
C PRO A 502 -4.37 -15.20 -26.21
N ALA A 503 -4.16 -16.43 -26.69
CA ALA A 503 -5.18 -17.17 -27.44
C ALA A 503 -6.47 -17.46 -26.68
N CYS A 504 -6.48 -17.31 -25.35
CA CYS A 504 -7.71 -17.38 -24.56
C CYS A 504 -8.79 -16.39 -25.03
N ALA A 505 -8.42 -15.28 -25.69
CA ALA A 505 -9.38 -14.33 -26.25
C ALA A 505 -10.31 -14.94 -27.32
N LEU A 506 -9.94 -16.07 -27.93
CA LEU A 506 -10.80 -16.81 -28.86
C LEU A 506 -11.95 -17.56 -28.15
N TYR A 507 -11.77 -17.89 -26.87
CA TYR A 507 -12.69 -18.73 -26.10
C TYR A 507 -13.45 -17.94 -25.04
N PHE A 508 -12.85 -16.86 -24.52
CA PHE A 508 -13.41 -16.05 -23.45
C PHE A 508 -13.79 -14.66 -23.95
N LYS A 509 -15.05 -14.29 -23.72
CA LYS A 509 -15.57 -12.96 -24.08
C LYS A 509 -14.81 -11.80 -23.41
N THR A 510 -14.38 -12.01 -22.17
CA THR A 510 -13.66 -11.02 -21.36
C THR A 510 -12.35 -11.62 -20.88
N THR A 511 -11.26 -10.87 -21.02
CA THR A 511 -9.88 -11.30 -20.69
C THR A 511 -9.09 -10.16 -20.03
N SER A 512 -7.81 -10.38 -19.75
CA SER A 512 -6.87 -9.32 -19.35
C SER A 512 -6.89 -8.09 -20.27
N LEU A 513 -7.15 -8.26 -21.58
CA LEU A 513 -7.26 -7.14 -22.52
C LEU A 513 -8.34 -6.15 -22.10
N ASP A 514 -9.49 -6.64 -21.61
CA ASP A 514 -10.61 -5.79 -21.20
C ASP A 514 -10.33 -5.00 -19.91
N ILE A 515 -9.36 -5.45 -19.11
CA ILE A 515 -8.89 -4.77 -17.90
C ILE A 515 -7.78 -3.76 -18.23
N LEU A 516 -6.87 -4.12 -19.14
CA LEU A 516 -5.66 -3.35 -19.44
C LEU A 516 -5.87 -2.29 -20.53
N LEU A 517 -6.68 -2.56 -21.55
CA LEU A 517 -6.89 -1.64 -22.66
C LEU A 517 -7.39 -0.25 -22.23
N PRO A 518 -8.40 -0.11 -21.33
CA PRO A 518 -8.84 1.20 -20.85
C PRO A 518 -7.72 2.00 -20.17
N ARG A 519 -6.82 1.30 -19.46
CA ARG A 519 -5.67 1.92 -18.78
C ARG A 519 -4.64 2.43 -19.77
N ILE A 520 -4.34 1.65 -20.81
CA ILE A 520 -3.44 2.07 -21.90
C ILE A 520 -4.00 3.31 -22.60
N LEU A 521 -5.29 3.31 -22.96
CA LEU A 521 -5.94 4.44 -23.62
C LEU A 521 -6.04 5.69 -22.73
N ALA A 522 -6.08 5.53 -21.41
CA ALA A 522 -6.00 6.62 -20.45
C ALA A 522 -4.56 7.10 -20.15
N GLY A 523 -3.54 6.48 -20.78
CA GLY A 523 -2.13 6.78 -20.53
C GLY A 523 -1.69 6.43 -19.11
N VAL A 524 -2.33 5.45 -18.47
CA VAL A 524 -1.97 4.98 -17.13
C VAL A 524 -0.86 3.93 -17.27
N PRO A 525 0.32 4.14 -16.65
CA PRO A 525 1.41 3.18 -16.69
C PRO A 525 0.99 1.80 -16.14
N ILE A 526 1.53 0.75 -16.73
CA ILE A 526 1.32 -0.64 -16.30
C ILE A 526 2.69 -1.28 -16.10
N GLY A 527 3.18 -1.22 -14.86
CA GLY A 527 4.42 -1.87 -14.45
C GLY A 527 4.18 -3.27 -13.87
N ARG A 528 5.26 -3.87 -13.36
CA ARG A 528 5.20 -5.20 -12.73
C ARG A 528 4.33 -5.23 -11.48
N GLU A 529 4.37 -4.15 -10.69
CA GLU A 529 3.55 -4.02 -9.48
C GLU A 529 2.06 -3.96 -9.84
N GLU A 530 1.69 -3.19 -10.87
CA GLU A 530 0.30 -3.10 -11.32
C GLU A 530 -0.23 -4.44 -11.87
N LEU A 531 0.60 -5.18 -12.63
CA LEU A 531 0.22 -6.50 -13.14
C LEU A 531 0.09 -7.54 -12.04
N ALA A 532 0.91 -7.44 -10.99
CA ALA A 532 0.83 -8.31 -9.82
C ALA A 532 -0.40 -8.00 -8.96
N ALA A 533 -0.73 -6.71 -8.78
CA ALA A 533 -1.88 -6.26 -7.99
C ALA A 533 -3.22 -6.79 -8.52
N LEU A 534 -3.31 -7.09 -9.82
CA LEU A 534 -4.50 -7.69 -10.44
C LEU A 534 -4.83 -9.09 -9.90
N GLY A 535 -3.90 -9.76 -9.21
CA GLY A 535 -4.14 -11.09 -8.64
C GLY A 535 -5.30 -11.12 -7.65
N HIS A 536 -5.51 -10.02 -6.92
CA HIS A 536 -6.68 -9.85 -6.06
C HIS A 536 -7.87 -9.41 -6.93
N GLY A 537 -8.79 -10.34 -7.21
CA GLY A 537 -9.96 -10.11 -8.07
C GLY A 537 -9.74 -10.46 -9.54
N GLY A 538 -8.54 -10.94 -9.91
CA GLY A 538 -8.18 -11.31 -11.29
C GLY A 538 -8.73 -12.63 -11.81
N LEU A 539 -9.62 -13.31 -11.08
CA LEU A 539 -10.22 -14.58 -11.52
C LEU A 539 -11.62 -14.36 -12.12
N CYS A 540 -11.79 -14.72 -13.40
CA CYS A 540 -13.09 -14.68 -14.07
C CYS A 540 -13.96 -15.83 -13.57
N LEU A 541 -15.21 -15.51 -13.23
CA LEU A 541 -16.18 -16.50 -12.74
C LEU A 541 -16.87 -17.28 -13.87
N ASN A 542 -16.56 -16.99 -15.14
CA ASN A 542 -17.17 -17.63 -16.31
C ASN A 542 -18.71 -17.69 -16.23
N CYS A 543 -19.34 -16.58 -15.84
CA CYS A 543 -20.79 -16.49 -15.69
C CYS A 543 -21.52 -16.87 -17.00
N GLU A 544 -22.63 -17.61 -16.90
CA GLU A 544 -23.46 -18.02 -18.05
C GLU A 544 -23.80 -16.85 -18.97
N THR A 545 -24.23 -15.73 -18.39
CA THR A 545 -24.33 -14.44 -19.08
C THR A 545 -23.24 -13.52 -18.55
N CYS A 546 -22.33 -13.09 -19.41
CA CYS A 546 -21.25 -12.20 -19.02
C CYS A 546 -21.78 -10.87 -18.46
N ARG A 547 -21.49 -10.59 -17.18
CA ARG A 547 -21.87 -9.35 -16.46
C ARG A 547 -20.71 -8.37 -16.27
N PHE A 548 -19.54 -8.60 -16.88
CA PHE A 548 -18.44 -7.64 -16.83
C PHE A 548 -18.89 -6.29 -17.42
N PRO A 549 -18.53 -5.14 -16.82
CA PRO A 549 -17.65 -4.93 -15.66
C PRO A 549 -18.37 -4.88 -14.30
N ARG A 550 -19.63 -5.33 -14.20
CA ARG A 550 -20.38 -5.34 -12.92
C ARG A 550 -20.01 -6.49 -12.00
N CYS A 551 -19.49 -7.60 -12.53
CA CYS A 551 -18.98 -8.73 -11.75
C CYS A 551 -17.65 -8.38 -11.00
N PRO A 552 -17.11 -9.27 -10.15
CA PRO A 552 -15.88 -8.97 -9.39
C PRO A 552 -14.58 -9.13 -10.20
N PHE A 553 -14.65 -9.60 -11.45
CA PHE A 553 -13.46 -9.82 -12.27
C PHE A 553 -12.71 -8.51 -12.56
N GLY A 554 -11.41 -8.49 -12.28
CA GLY A 554 -10.53 -7.34 -12.44
C GLY A 554 -10.72 -6.25 -11.38
N LYS A 555 -11.39 -6.55 -10.26
CA LYS A 555 -11.67 -5.60 -9.17
C LYS A 555 -10.89 -5.88 -7.92
#